data_AF-A0A166WRP1-F1
#
_entry.id   AF-A0A166WRP1-F1
#
_cell.length_a   1.000
_cell.length_b   1.000
_cell.length_c   1.000
_cell.angle_alpha   90.00
_cell.angle_beta   90.00
_cell.angle_gamma   90.00
#
_symmetry.space_group_name_H-M   'P 1'
#
loop_
_entity.id
_entity.type
_entity.pdbx_description
1 polymer ?
#
loop_
_entity_poly.entity_id
_entity_poly.type
_entity_poly.pdbx_seq_one_letter_code
_entity_poly.pdbx_strand_id
1 'polypeptide(L)'
;MLVVHANSTCDVCLESYSSGAHAPHSITCGHVFCASCIESLSRPICPLCRTMFEESDVRKLHIDRSQSPRNPTAIAHEARRYQQDITRIVKEGAPASELGALISRCHLWLKTQAPDQVT
;
A
#
# COMPACT_ATOMS: atom_id res chain seq x y z
N MET A 1 3.93 15.60 0.12
CA MET A 1 3.06 14.50 -0.36
C MET A 1 2.31 13.95 0.83
N LEU A 2 0.98 13.81 0.76
CA LEU A 2 0.23 13.17 1.82
C LEU A 2 0.35 11.65 1.63
N VAL A 3 1.01 10.95 2.55
CA VAL A 3 1.15 9.49 2.49
C VAL A 3 0.10 8.87 3.39
N VAL A 4 -0.70 7.95 2.86
CA VAL A 4 -1.68 7.18 3.66
C VAL A 4 -1.22 5.75 3.83
N HIS A 5 -1.48 5.21 5.02
CA HIS A 5 -1.19 3.81 5.32
C HIS A 5 -2.16 2.89 4.56
N ALA A 6 -1.76 1.64 4.31
CA ALA A 6 -2.60 0.68 3.60
C ALA A 6 -3.95 0.40 4.31
N ASN A 7 -3.99 0.59 5.63
CA ASN A 7 -5.19 0.41 6.45
C ASN A 7 -6.00 1.70 6.64
N SER A 8 -5.63 2.80 5.99
CA SER A 8 -6.43 4.03 6.02
C SER A 8 -7.69 3.83 5.17
N THR A 9 -8.84 3.91 5.82
CA THR A 9 -10.15 3.63 5.22
C THR A 9 -11.12 4.81 5.39
N CYS A 10 -12.17 4.84 4.58
CA CYS A 10 -13.27 5.77 4.75
C CYS A 10 -14.12 5.41 5.97
N ASP A 11 -14.43 6.36 6.86
CA ASP A 11 -15.22 6.09 8.08
C ASP A 11 -16.72 5.78 7.80
N VAL A 12 -17.17 5.88 6.54
CA VAL A 12 -18.57 5.58 6.16
C VAL A 12 -18.70 4.17 5.59
N CYS A 13 -17.93 3.83 4.56
CA CYS A 13 -18.00 2.51 3.92
C CYS A 13 -16.94 1.51 4.40
N LEU A 14 -15.97 1.97 5.20
CA LEU A 14 -14.83 1.19 5.70
C LEU A 14 -13.92 0.62 4.60
N GLU A 15 -14.07 1.06 3.36
CA GLU A 15 -13.19 0.69 2.26
C GLU A 15 -11.88 1.48 2.28
N SER A 16 -10.80 0.82 1.86
CA SER A 16 -9.46 1.44 1.77
C SER A 16 -9.41 2.56 0.74
N TYR A 17 -8.75 3.66 1.08
CA TYR A 17 -8.58 4.76 0.14
C TYR A 17 -7.76 4.34 -1.09
N SER A 18 -8.26 4.68 -2.28
CA SER A 18 -7.60 4.38 -3.55
C SER A 18 -7.91 5.45 -4.60
N SER A 19 -7.90 5.14 -5.90
CA SER A 19 -8.29 6.07 -6.95
C SER A 19 -9.79 5.95 -7.27
N GLY A 20 -10.32 6.86 -8.10
CA GLY A 20 -11.72 6.81 -8.55
C GLY A 20 -12.71 6.98 -7.39
N ALA A 21 -13.68 6.07 -7.29
CA ALA A 21 -14.76 6.11 -6.30
C ALA A 21 -14.28 6.10 -4.84
N HIS A 22 -13.14 5.44 -4.57
CA HIS A 22 -12.56 5.38 -3.23
C HIS A 22 -11.48 6.46 -3.00
N ALA A 23 -11.41 7.48 -3.86
CA ALA A 23 -10.48 8.58 -3.68
C ALA A 23 -10.84 9.44 -2.46
N PRO A 24 -9.88 9.73 -1.57
CA PRO A 24 -10.14 10.55 -0.39
C PRO A 24 -10.43 12.00 -0.78
N HIS A 25 -11.46 12.57 -0.17
CA HIS A 25 -11.86 13.96 -0.31
C HIS A 25 -12.07 14.58 1.07
N SER A 26 -11.51 15.76 1.30
CA SER A 26 -11.78 16.55 2.50
C SER A 26 -12.94 17.51 2.27
N ILE A 27 -13.77 17.69 3.29
CA ILE A 27 -14.81 18.73 3.35
C ILE A 27 -14.35 19.90 4.24
N THR A 28 -15.15 20.97 4.35
CA THR A 28 -14.82 22.21 5.08
C THR A 28 -14.37 22.00 6.52
N CYS A 29 -14.94 21.04 7.23
CA CYS A 29 -14.57 20.74 8.62
C CYS A 29 -13.28 19.89 8.75
N GLY A 30 -12.64 19.53 7.64
CA GLY A 30 -11.38 18.76 7.61
C GLY A 30 -11.51 17.24 7.67
N HIS A 31 -12.71 16.69 7.92
CA HIS A 31 -12.93 15.25 7.85
C HIS A 31 -12.83 14.74 6.41
N VAL A 32 -12.38 13.50 6.25
CA VAL A 32 -12.07 12.89 4.95
C VAL A 32 -12.97 11.69 4.70
N PHE A 33 -13.59 11.64 3.52
CA PHE A 33 -14.43 10.52 3.09
C PHE A 33 -14.07 10.14 1.65
N CYS A 34 -14.46 8.97 1.17
CA CYS A 34 -14.28 8.65 -0.24
C CYS A 34 -15.30 9.38 -1.14
N ALA A 35 -14.95 9.56 -2.41
CA ALA A 35 -15.79 10.24 -3.40
C ALA A 35 -17.22 9.69 -3.43
N SER A 36 -17.36 8.36 -3.53
CA SER A 36 -18.68 7.71 -3.56
C SER A 36 -19.51 7.96 -2.30
N CYS A 37 -18.87 8.03 -1.13
CA CYS A 37 -19.58 8.32 0.12
C CYS A 37 -20.04 9.77 0.17
N ILE A 38 -19.23 10.74 -0.27
CA ILE A 38 -19.65 12.14 -0.35
C ILE A 38 -20.81 12.31 -1.33
N GLU A 39 -20.72 11.73 -2.53
CA GLU A 39 -21.76 11.79 -3.57
C GLU A 39 -23.08 11.14 -3.12
N SER A 40 -23.02 10.13 -2.24
CA SER A 40 -24.21 9.44 -1.71
C SER A 40 -24.93 10.19 -0.58
N LEU A 41 -24.37 11.30 -0.08
CA LEU A 41 -24.98 12.05 1.01
C LEU A 41 -26.27 12.72 0.54
N SER A 42 -27.37 12.47 1.25
CA SER A 42 -28.64 13.14 0.99
C SER A 42 -28.65 14.62 1.36
N ARG A 43 -27.71 15.05 2.21
CA ARG A 43 -27.51 16.43 2.65
C ARG A 43 -26.02 16.69 2.83
N PRO A 44 -25.51 17.90 2.53
CA PRO A 44 -24.09 18.21 2.68
C PRO A 44 -23.76 18.52 4.15
N ILE A 45 -23.84 17.49 4.99
CA ILE A 45 -23.57 17.52 6.43
C ILE A 45 -22.54 16.44 6.74
N CYS A 46 -21.47 16.80 7.44
CA CYS A 46 -20.42 15.86 7.83
C CYS A 46 -20.99 14.68 8.65
N PRO A 47 -20.77 13.41 8.25
CA PRO A 47 -21.19 12.24 9.03
C PRO A 47 -20.61 12.17 10.46
N LEU A 48 -19.44 12.75 10.69
CA LEU A 48 -18.72 12.65 11.96
C LEU A 48 -19.04 13.78 12.92
N CYS A 49 -19.02 15.04 12.46
CA CYS A 49 -19.19 16.21 13.32
C CYS A 49 -20.43 17.06 13.02
N ARG A 50 -21.22 16.69 12.00
CA ARG A 50 -22.46 17.37 11.60
C ARG A 50 -22.31 18.82 11.13
N THR A 51 -21.09 19.28 10.86
CA THR A 51 -20.84 20.58 10.22
C THR A 51 -21.39 20.57 8.79
N MET A 52 -22.15 21.60 8.42
CA MET A 52 -22.61 21.80 7.04
C MET A 52 -21.44 22.19 6.14
N PHE A 53 -21.47 21.76 4.88
CA PHE A 53 -20.49 22.12 3.86
C PHE A 53 -21.19 22.38 2.53
N GLU A 54 -20.46 22.92 1.56
CA GLU A 54 -20.92 23.02 0.17
C GLU A 54 -20.16 22.05 -0.72
N GLU A 55 -20.79 21.59 -1.81
CA GLU A 55 -20.13 20.75 -2.82
C GLU A 55 -18.91 21.46 -3.44
N SER A 56 -19.00 22.78 -3.58
CA SER A 56 -17.94 23.68 -4.05
C SER A 56 -16.70 23.67 -3.14
N ASP A 57 -16.81 23.18 -1.91
CA ASP A 57 -15.73 23.12 -0.92
C ASP A 57 -15.10 21.73 -0.78
N VAL A 58 -15.64 20.73 -1.47
CA VAL A 58 -15.08 19.37 -1.47
C VAL A 58 -13.75 19.39 -2.24
N ARG A 59 -12.68 18.88 -1.62
CA ARG A 59 -11.34 18.86 -2.23
C ARG A 59 -10.81 17.44 -2.28
N LYS A 60 -10.44 16.97 -3.48
CA LYS A 60 -9.75 15.70 -3.66
C LYS A 60 -8.36 15.78 -3.03
N LEU A 61 -8.02 14.80 -2.20
CA LEU A 61 -6.69 14.67 -1.63
C LEU A 61 -5.82 13.81 -2.56
N HIS A 62 -4.71 14.37 -3.01
CA HIS A 62 -3.68 13.63 -3.73
C HIS A 62 -2.82 12.87 -2.72
N ILE A 63 -3.04 11.56 -2.66
CA ILE A 63 -2.36 10.66 -1.73
C ILE A 63 -1.35 9.77 -2.44
N ASP A 64 -0.23 9.54 -1.77
CA ASP A 64 0.65 8.42 -2.05
C ASP A 64 0.28 7.28 -1.12
N ARG A 65 -0.04 6.12 -1.67
CA ARG A 65 -0.16 4.92 -0.85
C ARG A 65 1.25 4.45 -0.55
N SER A 66 1.66 4.50 0.71
CA SER A 66 2.78 3.67 1.12
C SER A 66 2.38 2.24 0.78
N GLN A 67 3.06 1.60 -0.16
CA GLN A 67 2.88 0.16 -0.37
C GLN A 67 3.00 -0.45 1.03
N SER A 68 1.95 -1.19 1.45
CA SER A 68 1.97 -1.87 2.73
C SER A 68 3.32 -2.54 2.88
N PRO A 69 4.06 -2.35 3.98
CA PRO A 69 5.26 -3.14 4.18
C PRO A 69 4.84 -4.59 4.00
N ARG A 70 5.43 -5.27 2.99
CA ARG A 70 5.19 -6.70 2.76
C ARG A 70 5.28 -7.38 4.12
N ASN A 71 4.35 -8.28 4.43
CA ASN A 71 4.28 -8.90 5.76
C ASN A 71 5.69 -9.37 6.16
N PRO A 72 6.30 -8.80 7.24
CA PRO A 72 7.70 -9.06 7.57
C PRO A 72 8.01 -10.56 7.72
N THR A 73 7.03 -11.34 8.17
CA THR A 73 7.15 -12.80 8.28
C THR A 73 7.21 -13.50 6.92
N ALA A 74 6.46 -13.02 5.93
CA ALA A 74 6.50 -13.54 4.57
C ALA A 74 7.84 -13.19 3.89
N ILE A 75 8.34 -11.96 4.04
CA ILE A 75 9.66 -11.56 3.54
C ILE A 75 10.76 -12.46 4.15
N ALA A 76 10.73 -12.64 5.47
CA ALA A 76 11.72 -13.45 6.18
C ALA A 76 11.69 -14.92 5.72
N HIS A 77 10.52 -15.49 5.49
CA HIS A 77 10.41 -16.85 4.95
C HIS A 77 10.97 -16.98 3.53
N GLU A 78 10.67 -16.03 2.65
CA GLU A 78 11.21 -16.01 1.28
C GLU A 78 12.73 -15.85 1.29
N ALA A 79 13.27 -14.93 2.10
CA ALA A 79 14.71 -14.75 2.27
C ALA A 79 15.40 -16.04 2.76
N ARG A 80 14.80 -16.72 3.74
CA ARG A 80 15.33 -17.98 4.28
C ARG A 80 15.36 -19.09 3.22
N ARG A 81 14.38 -19.13 2.32
CA ARG A 81 14.35 -20.08 1.20
C ARG A 81 15.52 -19.85 0.24
N TYR A 82 15.77 -18.60 -0.15
CA TYR A 82 16.94 -18.28 -0.99
C TYR A 82 18.26 -18.61 -0.30
N GLN A 83 18.37 -18.33 1.00
CA GLN A 83 19.56 -18.67 1.77
C GLN A 83 19.83 -20.18 1.82
N GLN A 84 18.78 -21.00 1.95
CA GLN A 84 18.87 -22.45 1.89
C GLN A 84 19.32 -22.94 0.51
N ASP A 85 18.73 -22.41 -0.57
CA ASP A 85 19.10 -22.76 -1.94
C ASP A 85 20.57 -22.40 -2.24
N ILE A 86 21.02 -21.21 -1.83
CA ILE A 86 22.41 -20.78 -1.98
C ILE A 86 23.34 -21.72 -1.20
N THR A 87 23.00 -22.03 0.05
CA THR A 87 23.81 -22.92 0.89
C THR A 87 23.96 -24.30 0.28
N ARG A 88 22.88 -24.86 -0.27
CA ARG A 88 22.87 -26.16 -0.95
C ARG A 88 23.83 -26.14 -2.15
N ILE A 89 23.67 -25.16 -3.05
CA ILE A 89 24.51 -25.07 -4.26
C ILE A 89 25.99 -24.88 -3.89
N VAL A 90 26.30 -24.08 -2.87
CA VAL A 90 27.69 -23.87 -2.43
C VAL A 90 28.31 -25.16 -1.86
N LYS A 91 27.54 -25.96 -1.12
CA LYS A 91 28.04 -27.19 -0.50
C LYS A 91 28.13 -28.38 -1.46
N GLU A 92 27.14 -28.53 -2.32
CA GLU A 92 26.94 -29.74 -3.13
C GLU A 92 27.32 -29.54 -4.60
N GLY A 93 27.48 -28.28 -5.03
CA GLY A 93 27.59 -27.92 -6.44
C GLY A 93 26.25 -28.00 -7.16
N ALA A 94 26.19 -27.38 -8.35
CA ALA A 94 25.03 -27.46 -9.23
C ALA A 94 25.45 -27.21 -10.70
N PRO A 95 24.66 -27.66 -11.68
CA PRO A 95 24.84 -27.27 -13.08
C PRO A 95 24.79 -25.75 -13.24
N ALA A 96 25.54 -25.22 -14.20
CA ALA A 96 25.59 -23.77 -14.47
C ALA A 96 24.20 -23.16 -14.78
N SER A 97 23.32 -23.94 -15.42
CA SER A 97 21.93 -23.55 -15.69
C SER A 97 21.10 -23.37 -14.40
N GLU A 98 21.27 -24.25 -13.42
CA GLU A 98 20.58 -24.17 -12.13
C GLU A 98 21.08 -22.97 -11.32
N LEU A 99 22.40 -22.77 -11.27
CA LEU A 99 23.00 -21.60 -10.62
C LEU A 99 22.51 -20.29 -11.27
N GLY A 100 22.51 -20.22 -12.61
CA GLY A 100 22.01 -19.06 -13.35
C GLY A 100 20.53 -18.76 -13.09
N ALA A 101 19.70 -19.82 -13.00
CA ALA A 101 18.29 -19.68 -12.65
C ALA A 101 18.11 -19.16 -11.22
N LEU A 102 18.89 -19.66 -10.25
CA LEU A 102 18.83 -19.19 -8.86
C LEU A 102 19.19 -17.70 -8.77
N ILE A 103 20.31 -17.28 -9.40
CA ILE A 103 20.74 -15.87 -9.43
C ILE A 103 19.64 -14.98 -10.00
N SER A 104 19.02 -15.40 -11.11
CA SER A 104 17.94 -14.66 -11.76
C SER A 104 16.74 -14.46 -10.82
N ARG A 105 16.33 -15.51 -10.08
CA ARG A 105 15.25 -15.41 -9.09
C ARG A 105 15.61 -14.50 -7.92
N CYS A 106 16.83 -14.60 -7.40
CA CYS A 106 17.31 -13.71 -6.32
C CYS A 106 17.27 -12.24 -6.77
N HIS A 107 17.77 -11.94 -7.97
CA HIS A 107 17.74 -10.58 -8.53
C HIS A 107 16.31 -10.06 -8.70
N LEU A 108 15.39 -10.90 -9.20
CA LEU A 108 14.00 -10.52 -9.34
C LEU A 108 13.38 -10.23 -7.97
N TRP A 109 13.60 -11.09 -6.98
CA TRP A 109 13.08 -10.91 -5.63
C TRP A 109 13.64 -9.66 -4.93
N LEU A 110 14.94 -9.38 -5.07
CA LEU A 110 15.59 -8.19 -4.52
C LEU A 110 15.00 -6.90 -5.09
N LYS A 111 14.71 -6.85 -6.39
CA LYS A 111 14.02 -5.70 -7.03
C LYS A 111 12.63 -5.42 -6.44
N THR A 112 12.03 -6.41 -5.79
CA THR A 112 10.72 -6.26 -5.17
C THR A 112 10.77 -5.85 -3.70
N GLN A 113 11.96 -5.81 -3.09
CA GLN A 113 12.15 -5.27 -1.74
C GLN A 113 12.23 -3.75 -1.80
N ALA A 114 11.79 -3.08 -0.73
CA ALA A 114 12.00 -1.64 -0.62
C ALA A 114 13.51 -1.35 -0.69
N PRO A 115 13.95 -0.27 -1.36
CA PRO A 115 15.34 0.16 -1.26
C PRO A 115 15.67 0.34 0.22
N ASP A 116 16.74 -0.29 0.69
CA ASP A 116 17.17 -0.19 2.09
C ASP A 116 17.19 1.28 2.50
N GLN A 117 16.40 1.63 3.52
CA GLN A 117 16.66 2.81 4.33
C GLN A 117 17.91 2.47 5.15
N VAL A 118 19.08 2.55 4.51
CA VAL A 118 20.35 2.45 5.22
C VAL A 118 20.38 3.61 6.20
N THR A 119 20.22 3.28 7.48
CA THR A 119 20.32 4.20 8.62
C THR A 119 21.76 4.32 9.07
#